data_AF-A0A7Y9AS32-F1
#
_entry.id   AF-A0A7Y9AS32-F1
#
_cell.length_a   1.000
_cell.length_b   1.000
_cell.length_c   1.000
_cell.angle_alpha   90.00
_cell.angle_beta   90.00
_cell.angle_gamma   90.00
#
_symmetry.space_group_name_H-M   'P 1'
#
loop_
_entity.id
_entity.type
_entity.pdbx_description
1 polymer ?
#
loop_
_entity_poly.entity_id
_entity_poly.type
_entity_poly.pdbx_seq_one_letter_code
_entity_poly.pdbx_strand_id
1 'polypeptide(L)'
;MTGRSLRHTAQPAALDGRAGLLVLPDVPDDAPDLVREGVARRRITASTGRCPCGAALVIPNRAARRAAARSGRDVTHVRVEHEPGCPATEDVLRPALRQWRAEQ
;
A
#
# COMPACT_ATOMS: atom_id res chain seq x y z
N MET A 1 -6.30 6.01 -24.61
CA MET A 1 -7.34 5.62 -23.64
C MET A 1 -6.74 5.65 -22.24
N THR A 2 -6.97 6.71 -21.47
CA THR A 2 -6.50 6.84 -20.08
C THR A 2 -7.53 6.19 -19.16
N GLY A 3 -7.38 4.90 -18.86
CA GLY A 3 -8.24 4.23 -17.88
C GLY A 3 -8.12 4.85 -16.48
N ARG A 4 -9.14 4.66 -15.63
CA ARG A 4 -9.16 5.12 -14.23
C ARG A 4 -7.90 4.66 -13.49
N SER A 5 -6.97 5.57 -13.23
CA SER A 5 -5.77 5.33 -12.43
C SER A 5 -6.02 5.74 -10.98
N LEU A 6 -5.43 5.01 -10.03
CA LEU A 6 -5.45 5.43 -8.64
C LEU A 6 -4.57 6.67 -8.49
N ARG A 7 -5.16 7.74 -7.95
CA ARG A 7 -4.40 8.89 -7.48
C ARG A 7 -3.63 8.51 -6.23
N HIS A 8 -2.56 9.25 -5.96
CA HIS A 8 -1.73 9.05 -4.78
C HIS A 8 -1.49 10.39 -4.11
N THR A 9 -1.57 10.40 -2.78
CA THR A 9 -1.17 11.52 -1.95
C THR A 9 0.15 11.19 -1.27
N ALA A 10 1.08 12.14 -1.33
CA ALA A 10 2.32 12.09 -0.56
C ALA A 10 2.14 12.88 0.74
N GLN A 11 2.56 12.28 1.86
CA GLN A 11 2.55 12.92 3.17
C GLN A 11 3.98 12.97 3.73
N PRO A 12 4.39 14.06 4.42
CA PRO A 12 5.68 14.10 5.09
C PRO A 12 5.84 12.93 6.06
N ALA A 13 7.02 12.31 6.06
CA ALA A 13 7.38 11.21 6.93
C ALA A 13 8.85 11.32 7.36
N ALA A 14 9.22 10.57 8.39
CA ALA A 14 10.61 10.41 8.80
C ALA A 14 10.96 8.94 8.99
N LEU A 15 12.10 8.51 8.46
CA LEU A 15 12.65 7.18 8.66
C LEU A 15 14.15 7.29 8.96
N ASP A 16 14.61 6.64 10.03
CA ASP A 16 16.01 6.72 10.46
C ASP A 16 16.54 8.15 10.70
N GLY A 17 15.67 9.07 11.13
CA GLY A 17 16.01 10.48 11.35
C GLY A 17 16.19 11.29 10.06
N ARG A 18 15.81 10.73 8.90
CA ARG A 18 15.79 11.42 7.61
C ARG A 18 14.37 11.77 7.22
N ALA A 19 14.19 12.98 6.69
CA ALA A 19 12.94 13.37 6.08
C ALA A 19 12.68 12.52 4.83
N GLY A 20 11.40 12.20 4.60
CA GLY A 20 10.94 11.45 3.45
C GLY A 20 9.45 11.69 3.20
N LEU A 21 8.89 10.93 2.27
CA LEU A 21 7.47 10.98 1.93
C LEU A 21 6.87 9.58 2.05
N LEU A 22 5.72 9.50 2.71
CA LEU A 22 4.83 8.35 2.64
C LEU A 22 3.85 8.58 1.49
N VAL A 23 3.98 7.81 0.41
CA VAL A 23 3.10 7.89 -0.76
C VAL A 23 2.02 6.82 -0.64
N LEU A 24 0.77 7.24 -0.58
CA LEU A 24 -0.37 6.36 -0.35
C LEU A 24 -1.39 6.49 -1.49
N PRO A 25 -2.05 5.40 -1.89
CA PRO A 25 -3.17 5.51 -2.81
C PRO A 25 -4.31 6.29 -2.15
N ASP A 26 -4.97 7.13 -2.92
CA ASP A 26 -6.22 7.77 -2.53
C ASP A 26 -7.37 6.78 -2.67
N VAL A 27 -8.36 6.89 -1.79
CA VAL A 27 -9.58 6.08 -1.88
C VAL A 27 -10.51 6.77 -2.87
N PRO A 28 -10.76 6.21 -4.06
CA PRO A 28 -11.65 6.81 -5.04
C PRO A 28 -13.11 6.75 -4.58
N ASP A 29 -13.79 7.89 -4.51
CA ASP A 29 -15.19 7.97 -4.08
C ASP A 29 -16.17 7.32 -5.07
N ASP A 30 -15.80 7.25 -6.35
CA ASP A 30 -16.60 6.71 -7.45
C ASP A 30 -16.34 5.22 -7.73
N ALA A 31 -15.52 4.55 -6.90
CA ALA A 31 -15.22 3.15 -7.08
C ALA A 31 -16.20 2.22 -6.36
N PRO A 32 -16.34 0.97 -6.82
CA PRO A 32 -17.10 -0.05 -6.11
C PRO A 32 -16.62 -0.24 -4.67
N ASP A 33 -17.52 -0.62 -3.78
CA ASP A 33 -17.24 -0.76 -2.34
C ASP A 33 -16.04 -1.66 -2.06
N LEU A 34 -15.89 -2.76 -2.80
CA LEU A 34 -14.74 -3.66 -2.65
C LEU A 34 -13.41 -2.97 -2.96
N VAL A 35 -13.37 -2.11 -3.99
CA VAL A 35 -12.19 -1.35 -4.36
C VAL A 35 -11.89 -0.30 -3.31
N ARG A 36 -12.91 0.46 -2.88
CA ARG A 36 -12.79 1.47 -1.83
C ARG A 36 -12.22 0.87 -0.55
N GLU A 37 -12.81 -0.22 -0.09
CA GLU A 37 -12.40 -0.91 1.12
C GLU A 37 -10.99 -1.49 1.01
N GLY A 38 -10.66 -2.16 -0.10
CA GLY A 38 -9.32 -2.71 -0.29
C GLY A 38 -8.22 -1.64 -0.32
N VAL A 39 -8.46 -0.51 -1.00
CA VAL A 39 -7.54 0.62 -1.01
C VAL A 39 -7.45 1.28 0.37
N ALA A 40 -8.57 1.47 1.06
CA ALA A 40 -8.60 2.02 2.42
C ALA A 40 -7.81 1.14 3.39
N ARG A 41 -7.95 -0.19 3.32
CA ARG A 41 -7.19 -1.14 4.17
C ARG A 41 -5.69 -1.09 3.91
N ARG A 42 -5.27 -1.00 2.65
CA ARG A 42 -3.85 -0.80 2.30
C ARG A 42 -3.33 0.53 2.86
N ARG A 43 -4.11 1.60 2.73
CA ARG A 43 -3.76 2.92 3.25
C ARG A 43 -3.63 2.92 4.78
N ILE A 44 -4.58 2.34 5.50
CA ILE A 44 -4.55 2.20 6.97
C ILE A 44 -3.33 1.38 7.39
N THR A 45 -3.07 0.25 6.73
CA THR A 45 -1.94 -0.63 7.06
C THR A 45 -0.59 0.07 6.84
N ALA A 46 -0.46 0.81 5.74
CA ALA A 46 0.77 1.55 5.43
C ALA A 46 1.01 2.76 6.37
N SER A 47 -0.05 3.38 6.89
CA SER A 47 0.05 4.56 7.76
C SER A 47 0.13 4.23 9.25
N THR A 48 -0.63 3.23 9.72
CA THR A 48 -0.72 2.86 11.14
C THR A 48 0.10 1.63 11.48
N GLY A 49 0.55 0.89 10.47
CA GLY A 49 1.25 -0.38 10.62
C GLY A 49 0.35 -1.57 10.91
N ARG A 50 -0.98 -1.41 10.98
CA ARG A 50 -1.91 -2.50 11.29
C ARG A 50 -3.15 -2.47 10.40
N CYS A 51 -3.61 -3.64 9.99
CA CYS A 51 -4.91 -3.84 9.37
C CYS A 51 -5.90 -4.35 10.41
N PRO A 52 -7.20 -4.00 10.37
CA PRO A 52 -8.17 -4.60 11.27
C PRO A 52 -8.44 -6.10 11.01
N CYS A 53 -7.89 -6.69 9.95
CA CYS A 53 -7.87 -8.16 9.80
C CYS A 53 -6.78 -8.84 10.66
N GLY A 54 -5.92 -8.09 11.34
CA GLY A 54 -4.81 -8.64 12.15
C GLY A 54 -3.43 -8.49 11.51
N ALA A 55 -3.37 -8.21 10.20
CA ALA A 55 -2.11 -7.99 9.49
C ALA A 55 -1.29 -6.85 10.10
N ALA A 56 0.03 -7.03 10.15
CA ALA A 56 0.97 -6.03 10.66
C ALA A 56 2.07 -5.73 9.65
N LEU A 57 2.36 -4.45 9.45
CA LEU A 57 3.49 -3.99 8.66
C LEU A 57 4.75 -4.05 9.53
N VAL A 58 5.71 -4.86 9.10
CA VAL A 58 7.01 -4.99 9.77
C VAL A 58 8.09 -4.40 8.87
N ILE A 59 8.61 -3.22 9.25
CA ILE A 59 9.73 -2.61 8.54
C ILE A 59 11.01 -3.38 8.90
N PRO A 60 11.81 -3.84 7.91
CA PRO A 60 13.11 -4.44 8.16
C PRO A 60 13.96 -3.55 9.05
N ASN A 61 14.70 -4.11 10.01
CA ASN A 61 15.45 -3.31 10.97
C ASN A 61 16.52 -2.42 10.31
N ARG A 62 17.09 -1.48 11.09
CA ARG A 62 18.08 -0.50 10.60
C ARG A 62 19.31 -1.15 9.95
N ALA A 63 19.77 -2.28 10.47
CA ALA A 63 20.92 -2.99 9.92
C ALA A 63 20.62 -3.57 8.53
N ALA A 64 19.45 -4.20 8.36
CA ALA A 64 18.97 -4.73 7.09
C ALA A 64 18.78 -3.61 6.05
N ARG A 65 18.17 -2.48 6.44
CA ARG A 65 18.01 -1.31 5.56
C ARG A 65 19.35 -0.74 5.09
N ARG A 66 20.32 -0.60 6.00
CA ARG A 66 21.68 -0.13 5.66
C ARG A 66 22.42 -1.11 4.75
N ALA A 67 22.26 -2.42 4.97
CA ALA A 67 22.85 -3.43 4.11
C ALA A 67 22.28 -3.35 2.68
N ALA A 68 20.96 -3.18 2.54
CA ALA A 68 20.31 -3.00 1.25
C ALA A 68 20.80 -1.74 0.52
N ALA A 69 20.89 -0.61 1.22
CA ALA A 69 21.41 0.63 0.64
C ALA A 69 22.86 0.48 0.11
N ARG A 70 23.73 -0.23 0.85
CA ARG A 70 25.10 -0.51 0.40
C ARG A 70 25.17 -1.42 -0.83
N SER A 71 24.18 -2.28 -1.03
CA SER A 71 24.06 -3.12 -2.24
C SER A 71 23.45 -2.38 -3.45
N GLY A 72 23.30 -1.06 -3.37
CA GLY A 72 22.67 -0.24 -4.42
C GLY A 72 21.14 -0.37 -4.48
N ARG A 73 20.50 -0.89 -3.41
CA ARG A 73 19.04 -0.92 -3.30
C ARG A 73 18.58 0.27 -2.47
N ASP A 74 18.17 1.33 -3.17
CA ASP A 74 17.68 2.55 -2.53
C ASP A 74 16.24 2.44 -2.03
N VAL A 75 15.56 1.34 -2.36
CA VAL A 75 14.17 1.07 -1.97
C VAL A 75 14.10 -0.14 -1.05
N THR A 76 13.46 0.03 0.11
CA THR A 76 13.10 -1.09 0.99
C THR A 76 11.71 -1.57 0.62
N HIS A 77 11.63 -2.79 0.08
CA HIS A 77 10.34 -3.44 -0.16
C HIS A 77 9.85 -4.12 1.11
N VAL A 78 8.59 -3.87 1.48
CA VAL A 78 7.90 -4.54 2.58
C VAL A 78 6.68 -5.22 2.01
N ARG A 79 6.55 -6.53 2.28
CA ARG A 79 5.35 -7.30 1.98
C ARG A 79 4.56 -7.47 3.29
N VAL A 80 3.26 -7.21 3.23
CA VAL A 80 2.35 -7.41 4.36
C VAL A 80 1.44 -8.58 4.03
N GLU A 81 1.49 -9.62 4.85
CA GLU A 81 0.56 -10.75 4.74
C GLU A 81 -0.74 -10.40 5.45
N HIS A 82 -1.84 -10.46 4.71
CA HIS A 82 -3.19 -10.29 5.23
C HIS A 82 -3.88 -11.64 5.39
N GLU A 83 -4.85 -11.71 6.30
CA GLU A 83 -5.73 -12.87 6.41
C GLU A 83 -6.43 -13.20 5.08
N PRO A 84 -6.68 -14.49 4.80
CA PRO A 84 -7.42 -14.92 3.63
C PRO A 84 -8.76 -14.19 3.49
N GLY A 85 -9.06 -13.71 2.28
CA GLY A 85 -10.30 -12.98 1.98
C GLY A 85 -10.29 -11.51 2.42
N CYS A 86 -9.22 -10.99 3.03
CA CYS A 86 -9.13 -9.57 3.34
C CYS A 86 -9.19 -8.74 2.03
N PRO A 87 -9.99 -7.66 1.96
CA PRO A 87 -10.09 -6.81 0.78
C PRO A 87 -8.75 -6.20 0.31
N ALA A 88 -7.74 -6.13 1.17
CA ALA A 88 -6.42 -5.63 0.82
C ALA A 88 -5.54 -6.65 0.08
N THR A 89 -5.87 -7.95 0.15
CA THR A 89 -5.11 -9.02 -0.52
C THR A 89 -5.11 -8.81 -2.02
N GLU A 90 -4.04 -9.28 -2.67
CA GLU A 90 -3.93 -9.16 -4.12
C GLU A 90 -5.00 -10.00 -4.84
N ASP A 91 -5.33 -11.17 -4.29
CA ASP A 91 -6.32 -12.09 -4.86
C ASP A 91 -7.73 -11.49 -4.89
N VAL A 92 -8.06 -10.62 -3.92
CA VAL A 92 -9.36 -9.94 -3.86
C VAL A 92 -9.33 -8.61 -4.60
N LEU A 93 -8.32 -7.76 -4.36
CA LEU A 93 -8.33 -6.39 -4.86
C LEU A 93 -7.96 -6.29 -6.34
N ARG A 94 -7.04 -7.12 -6.84
CA ARG A 94 -6.56 -7.03 -8.22
C ARG A 94 -7.67 -7.30 -9.24
N PRO A 95 -8.51 -8.35 -9.11
CA PRO A 95 -9.62 -8.56 -10.02
C PRO A 95 -10.63 -7.40 -9.99
N ALA A 96 -10.98 -6.91 -8.80
CA ALA A 96 -11.91 -5.79 -8.62
C ALA A 96 -11.39 -4.50 -9.28
N LEU A 97 -10.10 -4.18 -9.11
CA LEU A 97 -9.46 -3.05 -9.77
C LEU A 97 -9.43 -3.20 -11.29
N ARG A 98 -9.21 -4.42 -11.81
CA ARG A 98 -9.21 -4.66 -13.25
C ARG A 98 -10.60 -4.47 -13.85
N GLN A 99 -11.63 -5.00 -13.20
CA GLN A 99 -13.02 -4.83 -13.63
C GLN A 99 -13.40 -3.35 -13.65
N TRP A 100 -13.20 -2.64 -12.54
CA TRP A 100 -13.54 -1.22 -12.43
C TRP A 100 -12.83 -0.33 -13.46
N ARG A 101 -11.59 -0.70 -13.86
CA ARG A 101 -10.84 0.00 -14.92
C ARG A 101 -11.34 -0.30 -16.33
N ALA A 102 -12.02 -1.44 -16.53
CA ALA A 102 -12.53 -1.90 -17.81
C ALA A 102 -13.94 -1.38 -18.12
N GLU A 103 -14.70 -0.95 -17.11
CA GLU A 103 -16.05 -0.34 -17.23
C GLU A 103 -16.01 1.09 -17.82
N GLN A 104 -15.17 1.31 -18.84
CA GLN A 104 -15.11 2.55 -19.62
C GLN A 104 -16.09 2.55 -20.79
#